data_AF-K9PP05-F1
#
_entry.id   AF-K9PP05-F1
#
_cell.length_a   1.000
_cell.length_b   1.000
_cell.length_c   1.000
_cell.angle_alpha   90.00
_cell.angle_beta   90.00
_cell.angle_gamma   90.00
#
_symmetry.space_group_name_H-M   'P 1'
#
loop_
_entity.id
_entity.type
_entity.pdbx_description
1 polymer ?
#
loop_
_entity_poly.entity_id
_entity_poly.type
_entity_poly.pdbx_seq_one_letter_code
_entity_poly.pdbx_strand_id
1 'polypeptide(L)'
;MFTRSELEIKTIEELRNLCRRYGVKPIGNIGYKISYITSLMAFPVLALRQMKESRGLKTPSFGSVKEMGIALDEMGTPTNEQVALIRISLEGRRMGYPDRYEQEKLLSLYKAKLLLEEIIGLLNQ
;
A
#
# COMPACT_ATOMS: atom_id res chain seq x y z
N MET A 1 -0.97 -3.38 -19.76
CA MET A 1 0.17 -4.32 -19.66
C MET A 1 0.92 -4.31 -20.98
N PHE A 2 2.22 -4.58 -20.97
CA PHE A 2 2.99 -4.59 -22.22
C PHE A 2 2.46 -5.64 -23.18
N THR A 3 2.23 -5.23 -24.43
CA THR A 3 1.91 -6.18 -25.49
C THR A 3 3.20 -6.69 -26.14
N ARG A 4 3.11 -7.86 -26.79
CA ARG A 4 4.26 -8.41 -27.51
C ARG A 4 4.75 -7.45 -28.59
N SER A 5 3.84 -6.89 -29.39
CA SER A 5 4.15 -5.96 -30.47
C SER A 5 4.86 -4.69 -29.98
N GLU A 6 4.43 -4.13 -28.83
CA GLU A 6 5.09 -2.97 -28.20
C GLU A 6 6.53 -3.24 -27.79
N LEU A 7 6.84 -4.47 -27.38
CA LEU A 7 8.17 -4.86 -26.91
C LEU A 7 9.07 -5.30 -28.08
N GLU A 8 8.50 -5.89 -29.12
CA GLU A 8 9.23 -6.36 -30.30
C GLU A 8 9.79 -5.21 -31.15
N ILE A 9 9.22 -4.02 -31.10
CA ILE A 9 9.78 -2.84 -31.79
C ILE A 9 10.96 -2.19 -31.05
N LYS A 10 11.19 -2.54 -29.78
CA LYS A 10 12.22 -1.90 -28.93
C LYS A 10 13.60 -2.49 -29.14
N THR A 11 14.65 -1.72 -28.90
CA THR A 11 16.03 -2.24 -28.88
C THR A 11 16.29 -3.04 -27.59
N ILE A 12 17.38 -3.83 -27.58
CA ILE A 12 17.79 -4.57 -26.37
C ILE A 12 18.09 -3.60 -25.22
N GLU A 13 18.66 -2.44 -25.52
CA GLU A 13 18.98 -1.42 -24.52
C GLU A 13 17.71 -0.83 -23.90
N GLU A 14 16.71 -0.50 -24.71
CA GLU A 14 15.40 -0.02 -24.23
C GLU A 14 14.70 -1.06 -23.37
N LEU A 15 14.71 -2.33 -23.79
CA LEU A 15 14.14 -3.43 -23.02
C LEU A 15 14.87 -3.65 -21.69
N ARG A 16 16.19 -3.54 -21.69
CA ARG A 16 17.01 -3.61 -20.47
C ARG A 16 16.68 -2.45 -19.53
N ASN A 17 16.52 -1.24 -20.05
CA ASN A 17 16.15 -0.07 -19.28
C ASN A 17 14.73 -0.20 -18.69
N LEU A 18 13.79 -0.77 -19.43
CA LEU A 18 12.45 -1.10 -18.92
C LEU A 18 12.52 -2.13 -17.78
N CYS A 19 13.24 -3.23 -17.98
CA CYS A 19 13.46 -4.22 -16.92
C CYS A 19 14.03 -3.59 -15.64
N ARG A 20 15.04 -2.72 -15.77
CA ARG A 20 15.63 -2.00 -14.62
C ARG A 20 14.63 -1.06 -13.95
N ARG A 21 13.89 -0.27 -14.72
CA ARG A 21 12.90 0.69 -14.20
C ARG A 21 11.83 0.01 -13.35
N TYR A 22 11.40 -1.19 -13.74
CA TYR A 22 10.36 -1.94 -13.03
C TYR A 22 10.92 -3.01 -12.09
N GLY A 23 12.25 -3.09 -11.90
CA GLY A 23 12.88 -4.08 -11.03
C GLY A 23 12.73 -5.53 -11.49
N VAL A 24 12.39 -5.76 -12.76
CA VAL A 24 12.17 -7.11 -13.33
C VAL A 24 13.48 -7.65 -13.89
N LYS A 25 13.87 -8.87 -13.46
CA LYS A 25 15.05 -9.56 -14.00
C LYS A 25 14.71 -10.29 -15.30
N PRO A 26 15.56 -10.23 -16.34
CA PRO A 26 15.39 -11.02 -17.56
C PRO A 26 15.51 -12.53 -17.26
N ILE A 27 14.67 -13.34 -17.90
CA ILE A 27 14.66 -14.80 -17.78
C ILE A 27 15.45 -15.36 -18.96
N GLY A 28 16.55 -16.06 -18.69
CA GLY A 28 17.43 -16.62 -19.70
C GLY A 28 18.64 -15.72 -20.01
N ASN A 29 19.16 -15.81 -21.23
CA ASN A 29 20.39 -15.11 -21.61
C ASN A 29 20.14 -13.61 -21.87
N ILE A 30 20.85 -12.75 -21.15
CA ILE A 30 20.75 -11.28 -21.21
C ILE A 30 21.20 -10.66 -22.54
N GLY A 31 21.87 -11.43 -23.39
CA GLY A 31 22.22 -11.04 -24.76
C GLY A 31 21.06 -11.15 -25.74
N TYR A 32 19.99 -11.89 -25.39
CA TYR A 32 18.86 -12.10 -26.29
C TYR A 32 17.68 -11.20 -25.94
N LYS A 33 17.15 -10.55 -26.98
CA LYS A 33 15.94 -9.73 -26.92
C LYS A 33 14.76 -10.46 -26.28
N ILE A 34 14.57 -11.73 -26.68
CA ILE A 34 13.45 -12.58 -26.23
C ILE A 34 13.43 -12.77 -24.70
N SER A 35 14.60 -12.78 -24.04
CA SER A 35 14.70 -12.95 -22.59
C SER A 35 14.08 -11.78 -21.83
N TYR A 36 14.23 -10.56 -22.34
CA TYR A 36 13.60 -9.36 -21.76
C TYR A 36 12.11 -9.30 -22.07
N ILE A 37 11.72 -9.59 -23.32
CA ILE A 37 10.31 -9.59 -23.74
C ILE A 37 9.52 -10.59 -22.89
N THR A 38 10.02 -11.83 -22.77
CA THR A 38 9.39 -12.88 -21.96
C THR A 38 9.21 -12.44 -20.52
N SER A 39 10.23 -11.86 -19.89
CA SER A 39 10.13 -11.34 -18.52
C SER A 39 9.10 -10.23 -18.37
N LEU A 40 9.12 -9.24 -19.27
CA LEU A 40 8.22 -8.08 -19.23
C LEU A 40 6.76 -8.46 -19.49
N MET A 41 6.51 -9.53 -20.25
CA MET A 41 5.17 -10.08 -20.45
C MET A 41 4.72 -10.96 -19.28
N ALA A 42 5.63 -11.74 -18.70
CA ALA A 42 5.27 -12.76 -17.70
C ALA A 42 5.16 -12.23 -16.27
N PHE A 43 5.96 -11.24 -15.87
CA PHE A 43 6.00 -10.75 -14.48
C PHE A 43 4.62 -10.43 -13.86
N PRO A 44 3.62 -9.89 -14.58
CA PRO A 44 2.36 -9.51 -13.96
C PRO A 44 1.49 -10.71 -13.62
N VAL A 45 1.42 -11.67 -14.54
CA VAL A 45 0.71 -12.94 -14.31
C VAL A 45 1.39 -13.70 -13.18
N LEU A 46 2.73 -13.69 -13.14
CA LEU A 46 3.49 -14.26 -12.04
C LEU A 46 3.23 -13.56 -10.70
N ALA A 47 3.14 -12.23 -10.67
CA ALA A 47 2.84 -11.47 -9.45
C ALA A 47 1.45 -11.84 -8.90
N LEU A 48 0.43 -11.88 -9.76
CA LEU A 48 -0.93 -12.28 -9.35
C LEU A 48 -1.00 -13.74 -8.90
N ARG A 49 -0.26 -14.63 -9.58
CA ARG A 49 -0.16 -16.04 -9.18
C ARG A 49 0.51 -16.18 -7.81
N GLN A 50 1.61 -15.47 -7.58
CA GLN A 50 2.32 -15.47 -6.28
C GLN A 50 1.41 -14.98 -5.15
N MET A 51 0.61 -13.95 -5.39
CA MET A 51 -0.40 -13.49 -4.43
C MET A 51 -1.40 -14.60 -4.08
N LYS A 52 -1.95 -15.31 -5.08
CA LYS A 52 -2.87 -16.44 -4.87
C LYS A 52 -2.21 -17.62 -4.14
N GLU A 53 -0.94 -17.86 -4.41
CA GLU A 53 -0.12 -18.89 -3.77
C GLU A 53 0.44 -18.46 -2.39
N SER A 54 0.02 -17.31 -1.86
CA SER A 54 0.48 -16.78 -0.58
C SER A 54 2.00 -16.63 -0.49
N ARG A 55 2.64 -16.17 -1.57
CA ARG A 55 4.07 -15.88 -1.68
C ARG A 55 4.30 -14.37 -1.87
N GLY A 56 5.24 -13.80 -1.12
CA GLY A 56 5.49 -12.35 -1.15
C GLY A 56 4.48 -11.60 -0.30
N LEU A 57 3.76 -10.63 -0.89
CA LEU A 57 2.65 -9.94 -0.24
C LEU A 57 1.48 -10.92 -0.05
N LYS A 58 0.97 -11.02 1.19
CA LYS A 58 -0.09 -11.96 1.56
C LYS A 58 -1.25 -11.22 2.19
N THR A 59 -2.45 -11.72 1.97
CA THR A 59 -3.62 -11.30 2.74
C THR A 59 -3.42 -11.70 4.21
N PRO A 60 -3.67 -10.80 5.17
CA PRO A 60 -3.67 -11.15 6.59
C PRO A 60 -4.64 -12.30 6.89
N SER A 61 -4.37 -13.02 7.97
CA SER A 61 -5.30 -14.05 8.43
C SER A 61 -6.62 -13.44 8.89
N PHE A 62 -7.72 -14.20 8.81
CA PHE A 62 -9.01 -13.75 9.34
C PHE A 62 -8.91 -13.35 10.82
N GLY A 63 -8.15 -14.09 11.64
CA GLY A 63 -7.90 -13.73 13.03
C GLY A 63 -7.25 -12.36 13.17
N SER A 64 -6.24 -12.05 12.36
CA SER A 64 -5.58 -10.74 12.36
C SER A 64 -6.54 -9.60 11.98
N VAL A 65 -7.42 -9.81 11.00
CA VAL A 65 -8.44 -8.82 10.61
C VAL A 65 -9.48 -8.65 11.71
N LYS A 66 -9.87 -9.73 12.39
CA LYS A 66 -10.79 -9.68 13.54
C LYS A 66 -10.20 -8.85 14.68
N GLU A 67 -8.93 -9.06 15.04
CA GLU A 67 -8.27 -8.25 16.08
C GLU A 67 -8.21 -6.77 15.72
N MET A 68 -8.03 -6.43 14.44
CA MET A 68 -8.13 -5.04 13.97
C MET A 68 -9.53 -4.45 14.20
N GLY A 69 -10.59 -5.23 13.93
CA GLY A 69 -11.97 -4.83 14.19
C GLY A 69 -12.23 -4.60 15.69
N ILE A 70 -11.76 -5.51 16.54
CA ILE A 70 -11.86 -5.38 18.00
C ILE A 70 -11.15 -4.10 18.46
N ALA A 71 -9.92 -3.87 18.02
CA ALA A 71 -9.17 -2.66 18.36
C ALA A 71 -9.90 -1.39 17.89
N LEU A 72 -10.52 -1.41 16.71
CA LEU A 72 -11.30 -0.27 16.20
C LEU A 72 -12.54 0.02 17.07
N ASP A 73 -13.23 -1.03 17.53
CA ASP A 73 -14.39 -0.92 18.42
C ASP A 73 -13.98 -0.37 19.80
N GLU A 74 -12.85 -0.82 20.35
CA GLU A 74 -12.28 -0.32 21.61
C GLU A 74 -11.95 1.18 21.56
N MET A 75 -11.59 1.71 20.39
CA MET A 75 -11.32 3.14 20.20
C MET A 75 -12.57 4.02 20.29
N GLY A 76 -13.78 3.45 20.21
CA GLY A 76 -15.05 4.17 20.38
C GLY A 76 -15.27 5.29 19.36
N THR A 77 -16.15 6.24 19.68
CA THR A 77 -16.40 7.43 18.84
C THR A 77 -15.99 8.71 19.59
N PRO A 78 -15.36 9.68 18.91
CA PRO A 78 -15.01 10.93 19.57
C PRO A 78 -16.25 11.67 20.07
N THR A 79 -16.17 12.28 21.26
CA THR A 79 -17.23 13.17 21.75
C THR A 79 -17.29 14.45 20.92
N ASN A 80 -18.36 15.25 21.07
CA ASN A 80 -18.51 16.51 20.35
C ASN A 80 -17.33 17.48 20.61
N GLU A 81 -16.82 17.53 21.84
CA GLU A 81 -15.69 18.35 22.24
C GLU A 81 -14.39 17.86 21.60
N GLN A 82 -14.19 16.53 21.58
CA GLN A 82 -13.04 15.94 20.89
C GLN A 82 -13.10 16.23 19.39
N VAL A 83 -14.27 16.10 18.75
CA VAL A 83 -14.45 16.47 17.34
C VAL A 83 -14.11 17.94 17.10
N ALA A 84 -14.60 18.85 17.94
CA ALA A 84 -14.30 20.28 17.81
C ALA A 84 -12.80 20.55 17.94
N LEU A 85 -12.14 19.96 18.94
CA LEU A 85 -10.70 20.09 19.14
C LEU A 85 -9.90 19.49 17.98
N ILE A 86 -10.30 18.34 17.45
CA ILE A 86 -9.69 17.71 16.27
C ILE A 86 -9.79 18.63 15.06
N ARG A 87 -10.97 19.21 14.76
CA ARG A 87 -11.18 20.11 13.62
C ARG A 87 -10.26 21.33 13.68
N ILE A 88 -10.24 22.01 14.83
CA ILE A 88 -9.34 23.15 15.08
C ILE A 88 -7.86 22.72 14.96
N SER A 89 -7.53 21.50 15.38
CA SER A 89 -6.16 20.97 15.25
C SER A 89 -5.76 20.69 13.79
N LEU A 90 -6.71 20.26 12.95
CA LEU A 90 -6.52 20.06 11.50
C LEU A 90 -6.35 21.38 10.75
N GLU A 91 -6.96 22.46 11.24
CA GLU A 91 -6.74 23.84 10.76
C GLU A 91 -5.36 24.40 11.16
N GLY A 92 -4.53 23.63 11.87
CA GLY A 92 -3.19 24.03 12.29
C GLY A 92 -3.14 24.80 13.61
N ARG A 93 -4.27 25.00 14.29
CA ARG A 93 -4.30 25.69 15.59
C ARG A 93 -3.78 24.76 16.70
N ARG A 94 -3.04 25.33 17.64
CA ARG A 94 -2.40 24.61 18.75
C ARG A 94 -2.67 25.30 20.08
N MET A 95 -2.92 24.50 21.12
CA MET A 95 -3.00 24.96 22.49
C MET A 95 -1.62 25.39 23.01
N GLY A 96 -1.61 26.09 24.14
CA GLY A 96 -0.39 26.34 24.91
C GLY A 96 0.13 25.07 25.59
N TYR A 97 1.34 25.13 26.14
CA TYR A 97 1.82 24.06 27.03
C TYR A 97 1.17 24.19 28.42
N PRO A 98 0.88 23.07 29.10
CA PRO A 98 1.22 21.69 28.73
C PRO A 98 0.20 21.01 27.78
N ASP A 99 -0.99 21.57 27.62
CA ASP A 99 -2.15 20.92 26.96
C ASP A 99 -1.95 20.60 25.47
N ARG A 100 -1.01 21.28 24.81
CA ARG A 100 -0.61 20.99 23.42
C ARG A 100 -0.27 19.50 23.22
N TYR A 101 0.39 18.88 24.19
CA TYR A 101 0.77 17.47 24.09
C TYR A 101 -0.46 16.57 24.00
N GLU A 102 -1.46 16.78 24.86
CA GLU A 102 -2.69 15.99 24.85
C GLU A 102 -3.54 16.29 23.61
N GLN A 103 -3.56 17.53 23.12
CA GLN A 103 -4.19 17.87 21.84
C GLN A 103 -3.58 17.08 20.67
N GLU A 104 -2.24 17.05 20.56
CA GLU A 104 -1.54 16.34 19.49
C GLU A 104 -1.71 14.83 19.60
N LYS A 105 -1.76 14.30 20.83
CA LYS A 105 -2.08 12.90 21.11
C LYS A 105 -3.50 12.54 20.68
N LEU A 106 -4.50 13.37 21.01
CA LEU A 106 -5.88 13.19 20.56
C LEU A 106 -5.97 13.17 19.03
N LEU A 107 -5.33 14.13 18.36
CA LEU A 107 -5.31 14.18 16.90
C LEU A 107 -4.65 12.93 16.29
N SER A 108 -3.55 12.47 16.87
CA SER A 108 -2.83 11.28 16.40
C SER A 108 -3.66 10.01 16.59
N LEU A 109 -4.34 9.88 17.73
CA LEU A 109 -5.24 8.77 18.01
C LEU A 109 -6.40 8.72 17.02
N TYR A 110 -7.02 9.88 16.73
CA TYR A 110 -8.08 9.96 15.73
C TYR A 110 -7.60 9.57 14.33
N LYS A 111 -6.41 10.03 13.91
CA LYS A 111 -5.82 9.62 12.63
C LYS A 111 -5.54 8.13 12.56
N ALA A 112 -5.04 7.54 13.65
CA ALA A 112 -4.83 6.10 13.73
C ALA A 112 -6.15 5.34 13.58
N LYS A 113 -7.24 5.83 14.19
CA LYS A 113 -8.58 5.24 14.03
C LYS A 113 -9.02 5.24 12.57
N LEU A 114 -8.93 6.38 11.88
CA LEU A 114 -9.31 6.49 10.47
C LEU A 114 -8.49 5.57 9.56
N LEU A 115 -7.18 5.46 9.80
CA LEU A 115 -6.32 4.55 9.05
C LEU A 115 -6.69 3.09 9.30
N LEU A 116 -7.08 2.74 10.53
CA LEU A 116 -7.52 1.39 10.87
C LEU A 116 -8.85 1.05 10.18
N GLU A 117 -9.80 1.99 10.15
CA GLU A 117 -11.05 1.87 9.38
C GLU A 117 -10.78 1.64 7.90
N GLU A 118 -9.88 2.41 7.30
CA GLU A 118 -9.46 2.28 5.90
C GLU A 118 -8.82 0.91 5.63
N ILE A 119 -7.91 0.46 6.49
CA ILE A 119 -7.26 -0.86 6.37
C ILE A 119 -8.30 -1.99 6.41
N ILE A 120 -9.22 -1.97 7.36
CA ILE A 120 -10.28 -2.98 7.48
C ILE A 120 -11.17 -2.97 6.23
N GLY A 121 -11.53 -1.78 5.73
CA GLY A 121 -12.32 -1.62 4.52
C GLY A 121 -11.62 -2.18 3.28
N LEU A 122 -10.31 -1.99 3.13
CA LEU A 122 -9.51 -2.51 2.02
C LEU A 122 -9.33 -4.03 2.09
N LEU A 123 -9.24 -4.60 3.29
CA LEU A 123 -9.02 -6.04 3.50
C LEU A 123 -10.30 -6.89 3.40
N ASN A 124 -11.47 -6.26 3.51
CA ASN A 124 -12.78 -6.92 3.40
C ASN A 124 -13.38 -6.88 1.97
N GLN A 125 -12.63 -6.41 0.98
CA GLN A 125 -12.99 -6.44 -0.45
C GLN A 125 -12.64 -7.79 -1.10
#